data_AF-A0A7C7LXG4-F1
#
_entry.id   AF-A0A7C7LXG4-F1
#
_cell.length_a   1.000
_cell.length_b   1.000
_cell.length_c   1.000
_cell.angle_alpha   90.00
_cell.angle_beta   90.00
_cell.angle_gamma   90.00
#
_symmetry.space_group_name_H-M   'P 1'
#
loop_
_entity.id
_entity.type
_entity.pdbx_description
1 polymer ?
#
loop_
_entity_poly.entity_id
_entity_poly.type
_entity_poly.pdbx_seq_one_letter_code
_entity_poly.pdbx_strand_id
1 'polypeptide(L)'
;MNRTKCEWIRELIPDYAAGRLTDDEIALADLHFADCNECRDELDLVHLVFSSRAMEPEGLAVKINAAVHSRRVTGHRQWWGAAAAAVALLAIGLNVILDRSGPGDLPLAESEFEIESENLWLTDDALIAGAPMLGGLSDEALTQLLEELTVGTSGGAA
;
A
#
# COMPACT_ATOMS: atom_id res chain seq x y z
N MET A 1 -12.80 22.36 -32.67
CA MET A 1 -11.97 21.84 -31.55
C MET A 1 -10.66 22.58 -31.48
N ASN A 2 -10.25 23.03 -30.29
CA ASN A 2 -8.94 23.66 -30.06
C ASN A 2 -8.10 22.69 -29.23
N ARG A 3 -6.97 22.25 -29.77
CA ARG A 3 -6.10 21.23 -29.15
C ARG A 3 -5.66 21.62 -27.73
N THR A 4 -5.39 22.91 -27.49
CA THR A 4 -5.01 23.39 -26.16
C THR A 4 -6.15 23.34 -25.14
N LYS A 5 -7.41 23.44 -25.61
CA LYS A 5 -8.59 23.25 -24.76
C LYS A 5 -8.80 21.77 -24.43
N CYS A 6 -8.56 20.88 -25.39
CA CYS A 6 -8.65 19.43 -25.14
C CYS A 6 -7.63 18.99 -24.09
N GLU A 7 -6.36 19.42 -24.22
CA GLU A 7 -5.30 19.10 -23.24
C GLU A 7 -5.71 19.51 -21.82
N TRP A 8 -6.24 20.72 -21.64
CA TRP A 8 -6.68 21.17 -20.33
C TRP A 8 -7.93 20.43 -19.82
N ILE A 9 -8.90 20.15 -20.69
CA ILE A 9 -10.11 19.39 -20.32
C ILE A 9 -9.75 17.97 -19.90
N ARG A 10 -8.77 17.32 -20.55
CA ARG A 10 -8.31 15.97 -20.18
C ARG A 10 -7.84 15.86 -18.74
N GLU A 11 -7.17 16.89 -18.24
CA GLU A 11 -6.74 16.95 -16.83
C GLU A 11 -7.92 17.02 -15.87
N LEU A 12 -9.07 17.57 -16.31
CA LEU A 12 -10.29 17.65 -15.50
C LEU A 12 -11.14 16.39 -15.56
N ILE A 13 -11.01 15.55 -16.59
CA ILE A 13 -11.86 14.36 -16.80
C ILE A 13 -11.91 13.44 -15.54
N PRO A 14 -10.78 13.10 -14.88
CA PRO A 14 -10.82 12.23 -13.70
C PRO A 14 -11.61 12.83 -12.53
N ASP A 15 -11.46 14.13 -12.28
CA ASP A 15 -12.15 14.82 -11.20
C ASP A 15 -13.62 15.10 -11.54
N TYR A 16 -13.93 15.35 -12.82
CA TYR A 16 -15.29 15.42 -13.33
C TYR A 16 -16.01 14.10 -13.07
N ALA A 17 -15.40 12.98 -13.49
CA ALA A 17 -15.97 11.65 -13.32
C ALA A 17 -16.13 11.25 -11.83
N ALA A 18 -15.23 11.74 -10.97
CA ALA A 18 -15.29 11.54 -9.52
C ALA A 18 -16.24 12.51 -8.79
N GLY A 19 -16.84 13.49 -9.47
CA GLY A 19 -17.70 14.50 -8.87
C GLY A 19 -16.97 15.45 -7.92
N ARG A 20 -15.69 15.76 -8.18
CA ARG A 20 -14.82 16.58 -7.31
C ARG A 20 -14.57 18.01 -7.82
N LEU A 21 -15.10 18.35 -8.99
CA LEU A 21 -14.95 19.68 -9.59
C LEU A 21 -15.89 20.70 -8.98
N THR A 22 -15.50 21.96 -9.10
CA THR A 22 -16.37 23.11 -8.79
C THR A 22 -17.46 23.29 -9.86
N ASP A 23 -18.55 23.97 -9.53
CA ASP A 23 -19.66 24.22 -10.47
C ASP A 23 -19.19 24.94 -11.76
N ASP A 24 -18.24 25.87 -11.63
CA ASP A 24 -17.67 26.60 -12.77
C ASP A 24 -16.86 25.69 -13.70
N GLU A 25 -16.09 24.76 -13.14
CA GLU A 25 -15.31 23.77 -13.90
C GLU A 25 -16.22 22.74 -14.59
N ILE A 26 -17.29 22.32 -13.91
CA ILE A 26 -18.32 21.43 -14.49
C ILE A 26 -18.97 22.10 -15.70
N ALA A 27 -19.44 23.35 -15.56
CA ALA A 27 -20.09 24.07 -16.66
C ALA A 27 -19.16 24.25 -17.87
N LEU A 28 -17.87 24.51 -17.62
CA LEU A 28 -16.88 24.64 -18.68
C LEU A 28 -16.57 23.30 -19.36
N ALA A 29 -16.49 22.21 -18.60
CA ALA A 29 -16.29 20.87 -19.12
C ALA A 29 -17.50 20.39 -19.94
N ASP A 30 -18.72 20.59 -19.46
CA ASP A 30 -19.97 20.28 -20.16
C ASP A 30 -20.05 20.96 -21.53
N LEU A 31 -19.69 22.24 -21.58
CA LEU A 31 -19.65 23.00 -22.83
C LEU A 31 -18.64 22.41 -23.82
N HIS A 32 -17.51 21.88 -23.33
CA HIS A 32 -16.55 21.20 -24.20
C HIS A 32 -17.03 19.82 -24.65
N PHE A 33 -17.60 19.03 -23.75
CA PHE A 33 -18.10 17.69 -24.04
C PHE A 33 -19.27 17.70 -25.03
N ALA A 34 -20.03 18.79 -25.13
CA ALA A 34 -21.05 18.97 -26.15
C ALA A 34 -20.47 18.90 -27.58
N ASP A 35 -19.26 19.44 -27.78
CA ASP A 35 -18.67 19.68 -29.11
C ASP A 35 -17.46 18.78 -29.44
N CYS A 36 -16.95 18.01 -28.49
CA CYS A 36 -15.73 17.20 -28.65
C CYS A 36 -15.98 15.72 -28.34
N ASN A 37 -16.06 14.89 -29.38
CA ASN A 37 -16.26 13.44 -29.22
C ASN A 37 -15.04 12.76 -28.58
N GLU A 38 -13.81 13.16 -28.90
CA GLU A 38 -12.59 12.56 -28.35
C GLU A 38 -12.53 12.68 -26.82
N CYS A 39 -12.83 13.86 -26.28
CA CYS A 39 -12.89 14.05 -24.83
C CYS A 39 -14.10 13.35 -24.17
N ARG A 40 -15.19 13.13 -24.92
CA ARG A 40 -16.35 12.36 -24.43
C ARG A 40 -16.04 10.87 -24.36
N ASP A 41 -15.38 10.33 -25.38
CA ASP A 41 -14.94 8.93 -25.42
C ASP A 41 -13.95 8.64 -24.28
N GLU A 42 -13.05 9.59 -23.97
CA GLU A 42 -12.17 9.50 -22.80
C GLU A 42 -12.92 9.57 -21.47
N LEU A 43 -13.93 10.44 -21.36
CA LEU A 43 -14.78 10.50 -20.18
C LEU A 43 -15.54 9.18 -19.96
N ASP A 44 -16.07 8.59 -21.02
CA ASP A 44 -16.74 7.28 -20.97
C ASP A 44 -15.78 6.17 -20.52
N LEU A 45 -14.53 6.18 -21.02
CA LEU A 45 -13.48 5.25 -20.57
C LEU A 45 -13.19 5.43 -19.07
N VAL A 46 -13.05 6.66 -18.61
CA VAL A 46 -12.77 6.95 -17.20
C VAL A 46 -13.94 6.50 -16.32
N HIS A 47 -15.19 6.74 -16.72
CA HIS A 47 -16.36 6.22 -16.02
C HIS A 47 -16.36 4.68 -15.92
N LEU A 48 -15.99 3.99 -17.00
CA LEU A 48 -15.84 2.53 -17.00
C LEU A 48 -14.82 2.08 -15.95
N VAL A 49 -13.63 2.71 -15.92
CA VAL A 49 -12.56 2.40 -14.96
C VAL A 49 -12.99 2.69 -13.52
N PHE A 50 -13.74 3.76 -13.27
CA PHE A 50 -14.28 4.03 -11.93
C PHE A 50 -15.33 2.99 -11.52
N SER A 51 -16.18 2.56 -12.44
CA SER A 51 -17.24 1.57 -12.18
C SER A 51 -16.70 0.16 -11.89
N SER A 52 -15.52 -0.17 -12.41
CA SER A 52 -14.87 -1.46 -12.17
C SER A 52 -14.11 -1.55 -10.85
N ARG A 53 -14.00 -0.46 -10.09
CA ARG A 53 -13.30 -0.48 -8.81
C ARG A 53 -14.03 -1.37 -7.81
N ALA A 54 -13.27 -2.18 -7.09
CA ALA A 54 -13.81 -2.96 -6.00
C ALA A 54 -14.52 -2.06 -4.98
N MET A 55 -15.71 -2.47 -4.57
CA MET A 55 -16.45 -1.78 -3.52
C MET A 55 -15.68 -1.85 -2.21
N GLU A 56 -15.60 -0.73 -1.48
CA GLU A 56 -14.97 -0.68 -0.17
C GLU A 56 -15.63 -1.70 0.76
N PRO A 57 -14.87 -2.66 1.35
CA PRO A 57 -15.41 -3.58 2.33
C PRO A 57 -15.96 -2.85 3.55
N GLU A 58 -17.11 -3.29 4.06
CA GLU A 58 -17.73 -2.69 5.23
C GLU A 58 -16.76 -2.69 6.44
N GLY A 59 -16.61 -1.53 7.08
CA GLY A 59 -15.77 -1.36 8.27
C GLY A 59 -14.26 -1.27 8.00
N LEU A 60 -13.81 -1.21 6.74
CA LEU A 60 -12.39 -1.05 6.41
C LEU A 60 -11.79 0.22 7.04
N ALA A 61 -12.46 1.36 6.90
CA ALA A 61 -12.05 2.61 7.54
C ALA A 61 -11.89 2.49 9.06
N VAL A 62 -12.76 1.74 9.73
CA VAL A 62 -12.69 1.50 11.19
C VAL A 62 -11.48 0.63 11.52
N LYS A 63 -11.25 -0.45 10.76
CA LYS A 63 -10.09 -1.33 10.93
C LYS A 63 -8.76 -0.58 10.75
N ILE A 64 -8.65 0.23 9.70
CA ILE A 64 -7.46 1.05 9.42
C ILE A 64 -7.22 2.02 10.57
N ASN A 65 -8.26 2.75 10.99
CA ASN A 65 -8.14 3.68 12.11
C ASN A 65 -7.70 2.97 13.38
N ALA A 66 -8.29 1.83 13.73
CA ALA A 66 -7.89 1.06 14.90
C ALA A 66 -6.41 0.65 14.85
N ALA A 67 -5.93 0.17 13.71
CA ALA A 67 -4.53 -0.21 13.51
C ALA A 67 -3.55 0.97 13.59
N VAL A 68 -3.92 2.13 13.02
CA VAL A 68 -3.10 3.35 13.11
C VAL A 68 -3.00 3.84 14.55
N HIS A 69 -4.10 3.82 15.30
CA HIS A 69 -4.12 4.27 16.69
C HIS A 69 -3.36 3.32 17.61
N SER A 70 -3.50 2.00 17.45
CA SER A 70 -2.77 1.02 18.28
C SER A 70 -1.25 1.14 18.12
N ARG A 71 -0.75 1.40 16.89
CA ARG A 71 0.67 1.60 16.61
C ARG A 71 1.27 2.84 17.27
N ARG A 72 0.50 3.94 17.37
CA ARG A 72 0.95 5.17 18.05
C ARG A 72 1.05 5.00 19.56
N VAL A 73 0.14 4.23 20.15
CA VAL A 73 0.07 4.07 21.62
C VAL A 73 1.18 3.16 22.14
N THR A 74 1.55 2.10 21.42
CA THR A 74 2.60 1.16 21.86
C THR A 74 4.02 1.74 21.76
N GLY A 75 4.29 2.59 20.77
CA GLY A 75 5.61 3.22 20.59
C GLY A 75 6.02 4.18 21.72
N HIS A 76 5.06 4.83 22.38
CA HIS A 76 5.38 5.83 23.42
C HIS A 76 5.65 5.22 24.80
N ARG A 77 5.03 4.07 25.13
CA ARG A 77 5.12 3.43 26.45
C ARG A 77 6.43 2.64 26.63
N GLN A 78 7.04 2.18 25.55
CA GLN A 78 8.26 1.35 25.61
C GLN A 78 9.53 2.14 25.97
N TRP A 79 9.57 3.46 25.76
CA TRP A 79 10.74 4.28 26.07
C TRP A 79 11.01 4.39 27.58
N TRP A 80 9.97 4.42 28.43
CA TRP A 80 10.14 4.69 29.87
C TRP A 80 10.23 3.43 30.74
N GLY A 81 10.02 2.24 30.18
CA GLY A 81 9.95 0.98 30.94
C GLY A 81 11.26 0.19 31.05
N ALA A 82 12.27 0.48 30.24
CA ALA A 82 13.47 -0.35 30.16
C ALA A 82 14.51 -0.10 31.27
N ALA A 83 14.42 1.02 32.00
CA ALA A 83 15.45 1.40 32.98
C ALA A 83 15.34 0.70 34.35
N ALA A 84 14.17 0.14 34.72
CA ALA A 84 13.96 -0.43 36.05
C ALA A 84 14.31 -1.92 36.18
N ALA A 85 14.19 -2.71 35.10
CA ALA A 85 14.37 -4.17 35.15
C ALA A 85 15.86 -4.62 35.20
N ALA A 86 16.78 -3.82 34.65
CA ALA A 86 18.20 -4.18 34.59
C ALA A 86 18.88 -4.23 35.97
N VAL A 87 18.40 -3.46 36.96
CA VAL A 87 19.01 -3.39 38.30
C VAL A 87 18.65 -4.60 39.17
N ALA A 88 17.45 -5.17 39.00
CA ALA A 88 17.02 -6.33 39.77
C ALA A 88 17.74 -7.63 39.35
N LEU A 89 18.11 -7.77 38.07
CA LEU A 89 18.79 -8.95 37.54
C LEU A 89 20.26 -9.05 38.02
N LEU A 90 20.93 -7.92 38.26
CA LEU A 90 22.32 -7.90 38.74
C LEU A 90 22.45 -8.37 40.21
N ALA A 91 21.44 -8.16 41.05
CA ALA A 91 21.48 -8.57 42.45
C ALA A 91 21.18 -10.07 42.65
N ILE A 92 20.44 -10.71 41.73
CA ILE A 92 20.10 -12.14 41.79
C ILE A 92 21.18 -12.99 41.07
N GLY A 93 21.80 -12.46 40.00
CA GLY A 93 22.76 -13.19 39.18
C GLY A 93 24.09 -13.53 39.84
N LEU A 94 24.54 -12.78 40.87
CA LEU A 94 25.85 -13.03 41.48
C LEU A 94 25.84 -14.18 42.51
N ASN A 95 24.67 -14.56 43.06
CA ASN A 95 24.56 -15.61 44.07
C ASN A 95 24.29 -17.02 43.49
N VAL A 96 23.97 -17.14 42.20
CA VAL A 96 23.59 -18.42 41.57
C VAL A 96 24.72 -19.03 40.72
N ILE A 97 25.72 -18.26 40.30
CA ILE A 97 26.81 -18.74 39.42
C ILE A 97 27.80 -19.68 40.16
N LEU A 98 27.75 -19.77 41.48
CA LEU A 98 28.60 -20.68 42.24
C LEU A 98 28.03 -22.10 42.41
N ASP A 99 26.76 -22.39 42.05
CA ASP A 99 26.15 -23.65 42.50
C ASP A 99 25.24 -24.42 41.53
N ARG A 100 25.24 -24.17 40.20
CA ARG A 100 24.47 -25.10 39.33
C ARG A 100 24.92 -25.19 37.87
N SER A 101 25.52 -26.34 37.56
CA SER A 101 25.59 -26.92 36.22
C SER A 101 24.19 -27.20 35.66
N GLY A 102 23.95 -26.84 34.39
CA GLY A 102 22.82 -27.32 33.59
C GLY A 102 22.37 -26.33 32.50
N PRO A 103 22.36 -26.73 31.21
CA PRO A 103 21.90 -25.87 30.11
C PRO A 103 20.36 -25.90 30.05
N GLY A 104 19.75 -24.72 30.00
CA GLY A 104 18.31 -24.56 29.82
C GLY A 104 18.03 -23.50 28.78
N ASP A 105 17.44 -23.93 27.67
CA ASP A 105 16.98 -23.11 26.55
C ASP A 105 16.06 -21.98 27.00
N LEU A 106 16.29 -20.78 26.45
CA LEU A 106 15.38 -19.64 26.53
C LEU A 106 14.47 -19.67 25.29
N PRO A 107 13.14 -19.59 25.43
CA PRO A 107 12.28 -19.44 24.26
C PRO A 107 12.40 -18.00 23.77
N LEU A 108 13.00 -17.83 22.58
CA LEU A 108 12.87 -16.60 21.81
C LEU A 108 11.41 -16.51 21.38
N ALA A 109 10.68 -15.56 21.94
CA ALA A 109 9.34 -15.23 21.51
C ALA A 109 9.43 -14.67 20.09
N GLU A 110 9.19 -15.55 19.11
CA GLU A 110 8.99 -15.18 17.72
C GLU A 110 7.67 -14.39 17.65
N SER A 111 7.78 -13.10 17.37
CA SER A 111 6.63 -12.25 17.10
C SER A 111 6.02 -12.69 15.78
N GLU A 112 4.98 -13.52 15.83
CA GLU A 112 4.10 -13.84 14.69
C GLU A 112 3.36 -12.56 14.25
N PHE A 113 3.95 -11.83 13.31
CA PHE A 113 3.19 -10.95 12.43
C PHE A 113 3.02 -11.69 11.10
N GLU A 114 2.07 -12.62 11.08
CA GLU A 114 1.65 -13.33 9.88
C GLU A 114 0.94 -12.33 8.96
N ILE A 115 1.71 -11.74 8.04
CA ILE A 115 1.12 -10.99 6.92
C ILE A 115 0.60 -12.07 5.98
N GLU A 116 -0.71 -12.33 6.04
CA GLU A 116 -1.43 -13.11 5.02
C GLU A 116 -1.17 -12.42 3.68
N SER A 117 -0.19 -12.94 2.93
CA SER A 117 0.39 -12.37 1.72
C SER A 117 -0.33 -12.83 0.46
N GLU A 118 -1.38 -13.63 0.60
CA GLU A 118 -2.25 -14.02 -0.48
C GLU A 118 -3.18 -12.85 -0.84
N ASN A 119 -2.96 -12.26 -2.02
CA ASN A 119 -3.86 -11.31 -2.71
C ASN A 119 -3.69 -9.84 -2.36
N LEU A 120 -2.46 -9.36 -2.14
CA LEU A 120 -2.23 -7.91 -2.03
C LEU A 120 -2.60 -7.18 -3.34
N TRP A 121 -2.61 -7.88 -4.47
CA TRP A 121 -3.07 -7.39 -5.76
C TRP A 121 -4.16 -8.35 -6.25
N LEU A 122 -5.40 -7.88 -6.41
CA LEU A 122 -6.48 -8.64 -7.02
C LEU A 122 -6.01 -9.09 -8.40
N THR A 123 -5.83 -10.39 -8.58
CA THR A 123 -5.47 -11.05 -9.84
C THR A 123 -6.45 -10.75 -11.00
N ASP A 124 -7.59 -10.12 -10.69
CA ASP A 124 -8.64 -9.75 -11.64
C ASP A 124 -8.61 -8.27 -12.07
N ASP A 125 -7.62 -7.47 -11.65
CA ASP A 125 -7.52 -6.05 -12.04
C ASP A 125 -6.65 -5.80 -13.28
N ALA A 126 -6.34 -6.82 -14.08
CA ALA A 126 -5.49 -6.68 -15.29
C ALA A 126 -6.02 -5.65 -16.30
N LEU A 127 -7.33 -5.33 -16.28
CA LEU A 127 -7.92 -4.26 -17.08
C LEU A 127 -7.59 -2.85 -16.56
N ILE A 128 -7.40 -2.69 -15.24
CA ILE A 128 -7.15 -1.41 -14.59
C ILE A 128 -5.65 -1.21 -14.33
N ALA A 129 -4.98 -2.24 -13.82
CA ALA A 129 -3.55 -2.25 -13.56
C ALA A 129 -2.71 -2.50 -14.84
N GLY A 130 -3.36 -2.97 -15.91
CA GLY A 130 -2.68 -3.48 -17.10
C GLY A 130 -2.11 -4.88 -16.84
N ALA A 131 -2.24 -5.78 -17.82
CA ALA A 131 -1.48 -7.01 -17.78
C ALA A 131 0.02 -6.66 -17.95
N PRO A 132 0.94 -7.24 -17.16
CA PRO A 132 2.35 -7.03 -17.38
C PRO A 132 2.70 -7.49 -18.80
N MET A 133 3.30 -6.59 -19.59
CA MET A 133 3.61 -6.84 -20.98
C MET A 133 4.89 -7.69 -21.09
N LEU A 134 4.77 -8.98 -20.78
CA LEU A 134 5.88 -9.94 -20.83
C LEU A 134 6.15 -10.43 -22.27
N GLY A 135 5.17 -10.28 -23.16
CA GLY A 135 5.30 -10.65 -24.57
C GLY A 135 6.27 -9.72 -25.31
N GLY A 136 7.32 -10.30 -25.90
CA GLY A 136 8.35 -9.56 -26.64
C GLY A 136 9.64 -9.29 -25.85
N LEU A 137 9.70 -9.70 -24.57
CA LEU A 137 10.96 -9.76 -23.85
C LEU A 137 11.79 -10.95 -24.38
N SER A 138 13.11 -10.76 -24.47
CA SER A 138 14.02 -11.88 -24.66
C SER A 138 14.14 -12.68 -23.36
N ASP A 139 14.59 -13.93 -23.44
CA ASP A 139 14.75 -14.79 -22.27
C ASP A 139 15.71 -14.18 -21.24
N GLU A 140 16.72 -13.43 -21.69
CA GLU A 140 17.67 -12.72 -20.82
C GLU A 140 16.98 -11.57 -20.08
N ALA A 141 16.16 -10.77 -20.76
CA ALA A 141 15.41 -9.67 -20.14
C ALA A 141 14.38 -10.18 -19.13
N LEU A 142 13.74 -11.31 -19.43
CA LEU A 142 12.83 -11.97 -18.50
C LEU A 142 13.57 -12.51 -17.27
N THR A 143 14.74 -13.11 -17.46
CA THR A 143 15.57 -13.62 -16.37
C THR A 143 16.06 -12.49 -15.46
N GLN A 144 16.49 -11.37 -16.04
CA GLN A 144 16.91 -10.18 -15.28
C GLN A 144 15.75 -9.61 -14.45
N LEU A 145 14.55 -9.51 -15.01
CA LEU A 145 13.37 -9.04 -14.29
C LEU A 145 13.02 -9.95 -13.09
N LEU A 146 13.14 -11.28 -13.27
CA LEU A 146 12.93 -12.25 -12.20
C LEU A 146 13.98 -12.11 -11.08
N GLU A 147 15.24 -11.85 -11.43
CA GLU A 147 16.30 -11.60 -10.46
C GLU A 147 16.04 -10.31 -9.67
N GLU A 148 15.66 -9.21 -10.32
CA GLU A 148 15.35 -7.94 -9.65
C GLU A 148 14.18 -8.06 -8.65
N LEU A 149 13.10 -8.75 -9.04
CA LEU A 149 11.93 -8.96 -8.18
C LEU A 149 12.23 -9.87 -6.98
N THR A 150 13.06 -10.90 -7.18
CA THR A 150 13.43 -11.83 -6.10
C THR A 150 14.50 -11.27 -5.17
N VAL A 151 15.37 -10.39 -5.64
CA VAL A 151 16.38 -9.72 -4.81
C VAL A 151 15.77 -8.58 -4.00
N GLY A 152 14.84 -7.82 -4.57
CA GLY A 152 14.18 -6.68 -3.91
C GLY A 152 13.35 -7.03 -2.66
N THR A 153 12.94 -8.29 -2.49
CA THR A 153 12.21 -8.76 -1.30
C THR A 153 13.10 -8.94 -0.06
N SER A 154 14.42 -8.92 -0.22
CA SER A 154 15.40 -9.18 0.86
C SER A 154 16.16 -7.94 1.36
N GLY A 155 15.94 -6.76 0.75
CA GLY A 155 16.76 -5.56 0.98
C GLY A 155 16.25 -4.56 2.03
N GLY A 156 15.28 -4.94 2.86
CA GLY A 156 14.65 -4.07 3.86
C GLY A 156 15.26 -4.13 5.25
N ALA A 157 16.60 -4.09 5.40
CA ALA A 157 17.25 -3.86 6.69
C ALA A 157 18.71 -3.39 6.51
N ALA A 158 18.91 -2.08 6.55
CA ALA A 158 20.11 -1.42 7.12
C ALA A 158 19.83 0.08 7.31
#